data_AF-A0A849T5Q3-F1
#
_entry.id   AF-A0A849T5Q3-F1
#
_cell.length_a   1.000
_cell.length_b   1.000
_cell.length_c   1.000
_cell.angle_alpha   90.00
_cell.angle_beta   90.00
_cell.angle_gamma   90.00
#
_symmetry.space_group_name_H-M   'P 1'
#
loop_
_entity.id
_entity.type
_entity.pdbx_description
1 polymer ?
#
loop_
_entity_poly.entity_id
_entity_poly.type
_entity_poly.pdbx_seq_one_letter_code
_entity_poly.pdbx_strand_id
1 'polypeptide(L)'
;MLNILEISTTGEVAEKDRLHWILLTSLPLKNFGDASRVIDYYKKRWHIENYFKILKDGGCKVERASLRTFERLEKYITLFSVIAWRIYYVKHLAEAAQMKIQVFLFQKKNHSF
;
A
#
# COMPACT_ATOMS: atom_id res chain seq x y z
N MET A 1 -14.88 -3.61 24.67
CA MET A 1 -15.58 -2.32 24.55
C MET A 1 -15.05 -1.65 23.29
N LEU A 2 -15.92 -1.10 22.44
CA LEU A 2 -15.54 -0.38 21.21
C LEU A 2 -15.36 1.10 21.55
N ASN A 3 -14.28 1.72 21.09
CA ASN A 3 -13.99 3.14 21.29
C ASN A 3 -14.01 3.89 19.95
N ILE A 4 -14.30 5.19 20.01
CA ILE A 4 -14.33 6.08 18.84
C ILE A 4 -13.28 7.17 19.04
N LEU A 5 -12.46 7.40 18.01
CA LEU A 5 -11.48 8.48 17.97
C LEU A 5 -11.75 9.38 16.77
N GLU A 6 -12.05 10.64 17.03
CA GLU A 6 -12.21 11.67 16.00
C GLU A 6 -10.92 12.51 15.88
N ILE A 7 -10.47 12.73 14.65
CA ILE A 7 -9.24 13.44 14.32
C ILE A 7 -9.56 14.45 13.24
N SER A 8 -9.22 15.72 13.48
CA SER A 8 -9.40 16.80 12.52
C SER A 8 -8.17 17.69 12.44
N THR A 9 -7.92 18.28 11.27
CA THR A 9 -6.87 19.28 11.12
C THR A 9 -7.23 20.55 11.90
N THR A 10 -6.29 21.06 12.71
CA THR A 10 -6.41 22.35 13.41
C THR A 10 -5.73 23.48 12.62
N GLY A 11 -6.31 24.68 12.60
CA GLY A 11 -5.74 25.88 11.98
C GLY A 11 -6.38 26.29 10.64
N GLU A 12 -5.80 27.32 10.00
CA GLU A 12 -6.22 27.78 8.67
C GLU A 12 -5.61 26.90 7.58
N VAL A 13 -6.30 25.80 7.28
CA VAL A 13 -6.05 24.99 6.09
C VAL A 13 -7.23 25.15 5.14
N ALA A 14 -6.94 25.29 3.84
CA ALA A 14 -7.94 25.34 2.80
C ALA A 14 -8.92 24.17 2.97
N GLU A 15 -10.22 24.42 2.79
CA GLU A 15 -11.26 23.45 3.11
C GLU A 15 -11.04 22.09 2.41
N LYS A 16 -10.59 22.11 1.16
CA LYS A 16 -10.25 20.92 0.36
C LYS A 16 -9.13 20.05 0.95
N ASP A 17 -8.27 20.61 1.79
CA ASP A 17 -7.09 19.96 2.36
C ASP A 17 -7.30 19.64 3.86
N ARG A 18 -8.48 19.92 4.42
CA ARG A 18 -8.81 19.57 5.81
C ARG A 18 -9.00 18.06 5.94
N LEU A 19 -8.22 17.46 6.84
CA LEU A 19 -8.37 16.07 7.21
C LEU A 19 -9.48 15.94 8.25
N HIS A 20 -10.37 14.97 8.07
CA HIS A 20 -11.33 14.55 9.07
C HIS A 20 -11.43 13.03 9.05
N TRP A 21 -11.08 12.38 10.16
CA TRP A 21 -11.15 10.93 10.34
C TRP A 21 -11.95 10.57 11.59
N ILE A 22 -12.81 9.57 11.47
CA ILE A 22 -13.48 8.91 12.60
C ILE A 22 -13.01 7.45 12.59
N LEU A 23 -12.32 7.04 13.66
CA LEU A 23 -11.75 5.70 13.78
C LEU A 23 -12.48 4.91 14.87
N LEU A 24 -13.01 3.75 14.50
CA LEU A 24 -13.57 2.76 15.43
C LEU A 24 -12.48 1.77 15.81
N THR A 25 -12.25 1.56 17.10
CA THR A 25 -11.16 0.70 17.57
C THR A 25 -11.52 -0.07 18.84
N SER A 26 -11.02 -1.29 18.94
CA SER A 26 -11.07 -2.09 20.17
C SER A 26 -9.90 -1.79 21.12
N LEU A 27 -8.91 -1.00 20.67
CA LEU A 27 -7.76 -0.61 21.48
C LEU A 27 -8.17 0.37 22.58
N PRO A 28 -7.55 0.30 23.78
CA PRO A 28 -7.83 1.23 24.86
C PRO A 28 -7.52 2.67 24.44
N LEU A 29 -8.31 3.63 24.92
CA LEU A 29 -8.14 5.07 24.71
C LEU A 29 -8.26 5.81 26.06
N LYS A 30 -7.25 5.67 26.93
CA LYS A 30 -7.28 6.29 28.27
C LYS A 30 -6.51 7.59 28.35
N ASN A 31 -5.55 7.80 27.46
CA ASN A 31 -4.70 8.98 27.42
C ASN A 31 -4.31 9.33 25.97
N PHE A 32 -3.63 10.46 25.81
CA PHE A 32 -3.18 10.94 24.50
C PHE A 32 -2.22 9.95 23.80
N GLY A 33 -1.36 9.25 24.56
CA GLY A 33 -0.44 8.25 24.02
C GLY A 33 -1.17 7.07 23.37
N ASP A 34 -2.28 6.65 23.97
CA ASP A 34 -3.15 5.61 23.40
C ASP A 34 -3.78 6.07 22.08
N ALA A 35 -4.29 7.31 22.02
CA ALA A 35 -4.84 7.88 20.80
C ALA A 35 -3.78 7.98 19.69
N SER A 36 -2.57 8.44 20.03
CA SER A 36 -1.43 8.51 19.11
C SER A 36 -1.10 7.13 18.53
N ARG A 37 -1.12 6.07 19.34
CA ARG A 37 -0.89 4.69 18.88
C ARG A 37 -1.94 4.24 17.86
N VAL A 38 -3.22 4.54 18.10
CA VAL A 38 -4.30 4.22 17.15
C VAL A 38 -4.08 4.93 15.82
N ILE A 39 -3.68 6.20 15.86
CA ILE A 39 -3.35 6.99 14.66
C ILE A 39 -2.17 6.35 13.92
N ASP A 40 -1.10 5.99 14.62
CA ASP A 40 0.08 5.37 14.00
C ASP A 40 -0.21 4.02 13.36
N TYR A 41 -1.15 3.24 13.91
CA TYR A 41 -1.65 2.03 13.26
C TYR A 41 -2.47 2.35 12.02
N TYR A 42 -3.39 3.33 12.10
CA TYR A 42 -4.21 3.71 10.96
C TYR A 42 -3.39 4.31 9.81
N LYS A 43 -2.33 5.06 10.11
CA LYS A 43 -1.37 5.59 9.10
C LYS A 43 -0.74 4.49 8.26
N LYS A 44 -0.54 3.29 8.81
CA LYS A 44 -0.01 2.12 8.09
C LYS A 44 -0.99 1.53 7.07
N ARG A 45 -2.27 1.92 7.09
CA ARG A 45 -3.29 1.46 6.13
C ARG A 45 -2.85 1.65 4.68
N TRP A 46 -2.14 2.73 4.37
CA TRP A 46 -1.69 3.04 3.01
C TRP A 46 -0.75 1.99 2.40
N HIS A 47 -0.11 1.15 3.22
CA HIS A 47 0.75 0.08 2.74
C HIS A 47 0.03 -0.90 1.80
N ILE A 48 -1.25 -1.20 2.05
CA ILE A 48 -2.01 -2.10 1.18
C ILE A 48 -2.27 -1.48 -0.20
N GLU A 49 -2.48 -0.16 -0.27
CA GLU A 49 -2.67 0.56 -1.53
C GLU A 49 -1.38 0.56 -2.36
N ASN A 50 -0.24 0.76 -1.70
CA ASN A 50 1.07 0.65 -2.36
C ASN A 50 1.32 -0.77 -2.90
N TYR A 51 0.96 -1.81 -2.13
CA TYR A 51 1.03 -3.19 -2.60
C TYR A 51 0.16 -3.41 -3.85
N PHE A 52 -1.11 -3.00 -3.81
CA PHE A 52 -2.01 -3.16 -4.95
C PHE A 52 -1.58 -2.33 -6.15
N LYS A 53 -0.99 -1.15 -5.94
CA LYS A 53 -0.38 -0.36 -7.02
C LYS A 53 0.75 -1.12 -7.71
N ILE A 54 1.61 -1.81 -6.96
CA ILE A 54 2.69 -2.64 -7.53
C ILE A 54 2.12 -3.86 -8.28
N LEU A 55 1.08 -4.51 -7.74
CA LEU A 55 0.45 -5.67 -8.37
C LEU A 55 -0.23 -5.31 -9.70
N LYS A 56 -0.98 -4.20 -9.70
CA LYS A 56 -1.67 -3.65 -10.87
C LYS A 56 -0.68 -2.85 -11.71
N ASP A 57 -0.93 -1.58 -11.97
CA ASP A 57 -0.21 -0.83 -13.02
C ASP A 57 1.23 -0.43 -12.72
N GLY A 58 1.62 -0.36 -11.45
CA GLY A 58 2.91 0.17 -11.00
C GLY A 58 4.09 -0.80 -11.11
N GLY A 59 3.85 -2.09 -11.38
CA GLY A 59 4.93 -3.09 -11.45
C GLY A 59 4.56 -4.32 -12.28
N CYS A 60 3.77 -5.22 -11.70
CA CYS A 60 3.44 -6.52 -12.26
C CYS A 60 2.44 -6.45 -13.42
N LYS A 61 1.63 -5.37 -13.50
CA LYS A 61 0.70 -5.07 -14.60
C LYS A 61 -0.28 -6.20 -14.86
N VAL A 62 -0.75 -6.86 -13.80
CA VAL A 62 -1.58 -8.07 -13.94
C VAL A 62 -2.88 -7.83 -14.69
N GLU A 63 -3.40 -6.61 -14.66
CA GLU A 63 -4.64 -6.20 -15.34
C GLU A 63 -4.51 -6.15 -16.87
N ARG A 64 -3.28 -6.21 -17.42
CA ARG A 64 -3.03 -6.27 -18.87
C ARG A 64 -3.11 -7.69 -19.44
N ALA A 65 -3.19 -8.70 -18.58
CA ALA A 65 -3.27 -10.08 -19.02
C ALA A 65 -4.69 -10.40 -19.50
N SER A 66 -4.88 -10.55 -20.82
CA SER A 66 -6.16 -10.95 -21.41
C SER A 66 -6.38 -12.46 -21.33
N LEU A 67 -6.41 -13.00 -20.11
CA LEU A 67 -6.71 -14.42 -19.87
C LEU A 67 -8.22 -14.66 -20.00
N ARG A 68 -8.59 -15.66 -20.81
CA ARG A 68 -9.99 -15.90 -21.21
C ARG A 68 -10.79 -16.78 -20.24
N THR A 69 -10.19 -17.26 -19.15
CA THR A 69 -10.89 -18.07 -18.14
C THR A 69 -10.51 -17.64 -16.72
N PHE A 70 -11.44 -17.82 -15.79
CA PHE A 70 -11.27 -17.45 -14.40
C PHE A 70 -10.13 -18.22 -13.73
N GLU A 71 -10.02 -19.53 -13.97
CA GLU A 71 -9.02 -20.40 -13.34
C GLU A 71 -7.59 -20.00 -13.74
N ARG A 72 -7.42 -19.50 -14.96
CA ARG A 72 -6.13 -18.98 -15.44
C ARG A 72 -5.81 -17.65 -14.78
N LEU A 73 -6.81 -16.77 -14.66
CA LEU A 73 -6.66 -15.47 -14.01
C LEU A 73 -6.32 -15.63 -12.52
N GLU A 74 -6.99 -16.53 -11.82
CA GLU A 74 -6.74 -16.82 -10.40
C GLU A 74 -5.30 -17.29 -10.16
N LYS A 75 -4.84 -18.29 -10.93
CA LYS A 75 -3.45 -18.79 -10.83
C LYS A 75 -2.43 -17.71 -11.15
N TYR A 76 -2.72 -16.89 -12.16
CA TYR A 76 -1.86 -15.79 -12.58
C TYR A 76 -1.74 -14.72 -11.48
N ILE A 77 -2.86 -14.19 -10.98
CA ILE A 77 -2.87 -13.18 -9.91
C ILE A 77 -2.24 -13.73 -8.63
N THR A 78 -2.46 -15.00 -8.29
CA THR A 78 -1.85 -15.65 -7.11
C THR A 78 -0.33 -15.61 -7.18
N LEU A 79 0.25 -16.02 -8.32
CA LEU A 79 1.71 -15.99 -8.50
C LEU A 79 2.25 -14.56 -8.42
N PHE A 80 1.62 -13.62 -9.14
CA PHE A 80 2.05 -12.22 -9.15
C PHE A 80 1.84 -11.51 -7.82
N SER A 81 0.90 -11.95 -6.98
CA SER A 81 0.71 -11.43 -5.62
C SER A 81 1.96 -11.67 -4.76
N VAL A 82 2.57 -12.85 -4.85
CA VAL A 82 3.82 -13.18 -4.15
C VAL A 82 4.98 -12.32 -4.68
N ILE A 83 5.06 -12.13 -6.00
CA ILE A 83 6.10 -11.30 -6.63
C ILE A 83 5.94 -9.83 -6.23
N ALA A 84 4.72 -9.29 -6.31
CA ALA A 84 4.40 -7.92 -5.93
C ALA A 84 4.75 -7.65 -4.46
N TRP A 85 4.48 -8.61 -3.57
CA TRP A 85 4.88 -8.51 -2.17
C TRP A 85 6.40 -8.42 -1.99
N ARG A 86 7.17 -9.23 -2.73
CA ARG A 86 8.65 -9.18 -2.68
C ARG A 86 9.19 -7.84 -3.18
N ILE A 87 8.64 -7.31 -4.27
CA ILE A 87 9.01 -5.98 -4.79
C ILE A 87 8.67 -4.90 -3.75
N TYR A 88 7.47 -4.96 -3.17
CA TYR A 88 7.04 -4.05 -2.11
C TYR A 88 7.99 -4.10 -0.90
N TYR A 89 8.37 -5.30 -0.45
CA TYR A 89 9.27 -5.50 0.68
C TYR A 89 10.66 -4.93 0.43
N VAL A 90 11.26 -5.19 -0.73
CA VAL A 90 12.58 -4.64 -1.09
C VAL A 90 12.53 -3.11 -1.15
N LYS A 91 11.48 -2.53 -1.75
CA LYS A 91 11.27 -1.08 -1.73
C LYS A 91 11.19 -0.53 -0.31
N HIS A 92 10.45 -1.20 0.57
CA HIS A 92 10.31 -0.77 1.96
C HIS A 92 11.63 -0.82 2.73
N LEU A 93 12.44 -1.87 2.53
CA LEU A 93 13.79 -1.96 3.10
C LEU A 93 14.71 -0.84 2.57
N ALA A 94 14.62 -0.50 1.30
CA ALA A 94 15.39 0.58 0.70
C ALA A 94 15.11 1.94 1.35
N GLU A 95 13.82 2.24 1.54
CA GLU A 95 13.34 3.47 2.17
C GLU A 95 13.83 3.55 3.63
N ALA A 96 13.76 2.43 4.36
CA ALA A 96 14.27 2.35 5.73
C ALA A 96 15.81 2.53 5.81
N ALA A 97 16.54 2.01 4.83
CA ALA A 97 18.01 2.10 4.76
C ALA A 97 18.52 3.39 4.07
N GLN A 98 17.65 4.30 3.62
CA GLN A 98 17.98 5.47 2.81
C GLN A 98 18.80 5.13 1.54
N MET A 99 18.65 3.92 1.02
CA MET A 99 19.38 3.44 -0.15
C MET A 99 18.63 3.79 -1.44
N LYS A 100 19.33 4.41 -2.41
CA LYS A 100 18.81 4.58 -3.77
C LYS A 100 18.84 3.23 -4.49
N ILE A 101 17.71 2.53 -4.55
CA ILE A 101 17.58 1.36 -5.43
C ILE A 101 17.25 1.81 -6.85
N GLN A 102 18.17 1.58 -7.78
CA GLN A 102 17.85 1.53 -9.20
C GLN A 102 17.31 0.13 -9.53
N VAL A 103 16.01 0.04 -9.78
CA VAL A 103 15.40 -1.19 -10.30
C VAL A 103 15.68 -1.25 -11.80
N PHE A 104 16.65 -2.06 -12.21
CA PHE A 104 16.84 -2.40 -13.62
C PHE A 104 15.70 -3.31 -14.08
N LEU A 105 14.76 -2.76 -14.84
CA LEU A 105 13.81 -3.57 -15.62
C LEU A 105 14.57 -4.16 -16.80
N PHE A 106 14.93 -5.45 -16.71
CA PHE A 106 15.49 -6.19 -17.84
C PHE A 106 14.42 -6.31 -18.94
N GLN A 107 14.49 -5.46 -19.96
CA GLN A 107 13.76 -5.64 -21.21
C GLN A 107 14.55 -6.67 -22.04
N LYS A 108 13.96 -7.84 -22.29
CA LYS A 108 14.51 -8.82 -23.23
C LYS A 108 14.56 -8.17 -24.62
N LYS A 109 15.76 -7.91 -25.14
CA LYS A 109 15.96 -7.55 -26.55
C LYS A 109 15.48 -8.73 -27.40
N ASN A 110 14.41 -8.55 -28.16
CA ASN A 110 14.06 -9.48 -29.24
C ASN A 110 15.09 -9.28 -30.36
N HIS A 111 16.04 -10.20 -30.48
CA HIS A 111 16.80 -10.37 -31.71
C HIS A 111 15.92 -11.14 -32.69
N SER A 112 15.43 -10.44 -33.71
CA SER A 112 14.93 -11.03 -34.96
C SER A 112 16.11 -11.27 -35.89
N PHE A 113 16.30 -12.53 -36.30
CA PHE A 113 17.05 -12.89 -37.50
C PHE A 113 16.25 -12.52 -38.74
#